data_AF-A0A839ZAP7-F1
#
_entry.id   AF-A0A839ZAP7-F1
#
_cell.length_a   1.000
_cell.length_b   1.000
_cell.length_c   1.000
_cell.angle_alpha   90.00
_cell.angle_beta   90.00
_cell.angle_gamma   90.00
#
_symmetry.space_group_name_H-M   'P 1'
#
loop_
_entity.id
_entity.type
_entity.pdbx_description
1 polymer ?
#
loop_
_entity_poly.entity_id
_entity_poly.type
_entity_poly.pdbx_seq_one_letter_code
_entity_poly.pdbx_strand_id
1 'polypeptide(L)' 'MMNSNVEHRARALCAIDAQMAAVPSDEIPALVERLWPVAALEMSGGAVESDTPQPADLAERMSEYQRLKR' A
#
# COMPACT_ATOMS: atom_id res chain seq x y z
N MET A 1 -13.79 10.49 1.85
CA MET A 1 -13.68 9.64 0.63
C MET A 1 -12.24 9.75 0.16
N MET A 2 -11.47 8.65 0.19
CA MET A 2 -10.10 8.63 -0.30
C MET A 2 -10.09 9.18 -1.73
N ASN A 3 -9.28 10.19 -2.00
CA ASN A 3 -9.21 10.81 -3.32
C ASN A 3 -8.82 9.72 -4.34
N SER A 4 -9.69 9.39 -5.31
CA SER A 4 -9.51 8.24 -6.22
C SER A 4 -8.18 8.26 -6.99
N ASN A 5 -7.55 9.43 -7.08
CA ASN A 5 -6.21 9.61 -7.62
C ASN A 5 -5.11 9.01 -6.73
N VAL A 6 -5.20 9.21 -5.40
CA VAL A 6 -4.24 8.66 -4.42
C VAL A 6 -4.33 7.15 -4.40
N GLU A 7 -5.54 6.59 -4.38
CA GLU A 7 -5.77 5.15 -4.41
C GLU A 7 -5.18 4.50 -5.68
N HIS A 8 -5.42 5.08 -6.86
CA HIS A 8 -4.87 4.56 -8.11
C HIS A 8 -3.33 4.59 -8.13
N ARG A 9 -2.73 5.71 -7.69
CA ARG A 9 -1.27 5.84 -7.61
C ARG A 9 -0.66 4.90 -6.58
N ALA A 10 -1.30 4.72 -5.44
CA ALA A 10 -0.86 3.82 -4.39
C ALA A 10 -0.88 2.35 -4.86
N ARG A 11 -1.93 1.93 -5.57
CA ARG A 11 -1.96 0.59 -6.18
C ARG A 11 -0.84 0.41 -7.20
N ALA A 12 -0.61 1.40 -8.06
CA ALA A 12 0.45 1.34 -9.06
C ALA A 12 1.84 1.26 -8.40
N LEU A 13 2.09 2.04 -7.34
CA LEU A 13 3.32 1.99 -6.57
C LEU A 13 3.52 0.61 -5.92
N CYS A 14 2.51 0.07 -5.24
CA CYS A 14 2.57 -1.27 -4.66
C CYS A 14 2.89 -2.35 -5.72
N ALA A 15 2.31 -2.25 -6.90
CA ALA A 15 2.58 -3.21 -7.97
C ALA A 15 4.04 -3.13 -8.44
N ILE A 16 4.59 -1.92 -8.57
CA ILE A 16 6.00 -1.71 -8.95
C ILE A 16 6.92 -2.27 -7.86
N ASP A 17 6.67 -1.95 -6.59
CA ASP A 17 7.49 -2.43 -5.47
C ASP A 17 7.48 -3.97 -5.40
N ALA A 18 6.31 -4.60 -5.60
CA ALA A 18 6.19 -6.05 -5.63
C ALA A 18 6.97 -6.69 -6.79
N GLN A 19 6.94 -6.08 -7.98
CA GLN A 19 7.74 -6.54 -9.12
C GLN A 19 9.25 -6.41 -8.85
N MET A 20 9.66 -5.29 -8.25
CA MET A 20 11.07 -5.05 -7.88
C MET A 20 11.56 -6.03 -6.82
N ALA A 21 10.68 -6.44 -5.90
CA ALA A 21 10.94 -7.47 -4.90
C ALA A 21 10.86 -8.92 -5.44
N ALA A 22 10.69 -9.08 -6.75
CA ALA A 22 10.54 -10.38 -7.42
C ALA A 22 9.38 -11.25 -6.87
N VAL A 23 8.30 -10.61 -6.42
CA VAL A 23 7.06 -11.30 -6.05
C VAL A 23 6.47 -11.99 -7.30
N PRO A 24 6.02 -13.25 -7.21
CA PRO A 24 5.37 -13.94 -8.33
C PRO A 24 4.19 -13.15 -8.89
N SER A 25 4.09 -13.07 -10.21
CA SER A 25 3.16 -12.17 -10.91
C SER A 25 1.69 -12.43 -10.57
N ASP A 26 1.35 -13.66 -10.22
CA ASP A 26 0.04 -14.13 -9.79
C ASP A 26 -0.31 -13.73 -8.36
N GLU A 27 0.69 -13.46 -7.51
CA GLU A 27 0.50 -13.00 -6.12
C GLU A 27 0.35 -11.47 -6.02
N ILE A 28 0.89 -10.72 -6.99
CA ILE A 28 0.90 -9.25 -7.00
C ILE A 28 -0.50 -8.63 -6.82
N PRO A 29 -1.57 -9.07 -7.51
CA PRO A 29 -2.89 -8.45 -7.36
C PRO A 29 -3.45 -8.54 -5.93
N ALA A 30 -3.30 -9.70 -5.27
CA ALA A 30 -3.76 -9.90 -3.90
C ALA A 30 -2.95 -9.06 -2.90
N LEU A 31 -1.65 -8.95 -3.14
CA LEU A 31 -0.75 -8.14 -2.33
C LEU A 31 -1.06 -6.64 -2.49
N VAL A 32 -1.30 -6.17 -3.72
CA VAL A 32 -1.70 -4.78 -4.01
C VAL A 32 -2.99 -4.42 -3.29
N GLU A 33 -4.05 -5.24 -3.39
CA GLU A 33 -5.33 -4.97 -2.72
C GLU A 33 -5.18 -4.85 -1.19
N ARG A 34 -4.22 -5.58 -0.62
CA ARG A 34 -3.96 -5.55 0.83
C ARG A 34 -3.08 -4.39 1.28
N LEU A 35 -2.06 -4.05 0.50
CA LEU A 35 -0.99 -3.11 0.90
C LEU A 35 -1.14 -1.69 0.32
N TRP A 36 -1.97 -1.47 -0.71
CA TRP A 36 -2.18 -0.12 -1.26
C TRP A 36 -2.60 0.94 -0.22
N PRO A 37 -3.36 0.63 0.86
CA PRO A 37 -3.67 1.64 1.87
C PRO A 37 -2.43 2.16 2.61
N VAL A 38 -1.39 1.33 2.75
CA VAL A 38 -0.11 1.73 3.34
C VAL A 38 0.64 2.68 2.40
N ALA A 39 0.74 2.32 1.12
CA ALA A 39 1.33 3.20 0.11
C ALA A 39 0.59 4.54 0.03
N ALA A 40 -0.75 4.54 0.08
CA ALA A 40 -1.56 5.75 0.11
C ALA A 40 -1.27 6.63 1.34
N LEU A 41 -1.04 6.02 2.51
CA LEU A 41 -0.66 6.72 3.73
C LEU A 41 0.74 7.34 3.63
N GLU A 42 1.72 6.61 3.09
CA GLU A 42 3.07 7.14 2.84
C GLU A 42 3.03 8.32 1.85
N MET A 43 2.27 8.19 0.77
CA MET A 43 2.09 9.25 -0.23
C MET A 43 1.45 10.52 0.34
N SER A 44 0.62 10.37 1.37
CA SER A 44 -0.03 11.49 2.07
C SER A 44 0.87 12.11 3.15
N GLY A 45 2.14 11.68 3.26
CA GLY A 45 3.09 12.18 4.24
C GLY A 45 2.79 11.71 5.67
N GLY A 46 2.10 10.59 5.84
CA GLY A 46 1.65 10.11 7.15
C GLY A 46 0.52 10.91 7.77
N ALA A 47 -0.02 11.92 7.06
CA ALA A 47 -1.27 12.57 7.42
C ALA A 47 -2.40 11.59 7.15
N VAL A 48 -2.77 10.81 8.16
CA VAL A 48 -4.05 10.11 8.18
C VAL A 48 -5.09 11.22 8.21
N GLU A 49 -5.84 11.44 7.12
CA GLU A 49 -7.08 12.20 7.22
C GLU A 49 -7.86 11.58 8.38
N SER A 50 -8.18 12.36 9.40
CA SER A 50 -8.61 11.89 10.73
C SER A 50 -9.89 11.03 10.72
N ASP A 51 -10.49 10.86 9.55
CA ASP A 51 -11.71 10.10 9.28
C ASP A 51 -11.43 8.74 8.59
N THR A 52 -10.18 8.38 8.33
CA THR A 52 -9.85 7.11 7.66
C THR A 52 -9.72 6.01 8.72
N PRO A 53 -10.64 5.03 8.77
CA PRO A 53 -10.50 3.89 9.67
C PRO A 53 -9.22 3.15 9.31
N GLN A 54 -8.24 3.21 10.22
CA GLN A 54 -7.01 2.45 10.06
C GLN A 54 -7.34 0.96 10.25
N PRO A 55 -6.92 0.08 9.33
CA PRO A 55 -7.06 -1.35 9.56
C PRO A 55 -6.37 -1.74 10.87
N ALA A 56 -6.99 -2.64 11.65
CA ALA A 56 -6.43 -3.08 12.94
C ALA A 56 -5.03 -3.70 12.79
N ASP A 57 -4.74 -4.23 11.61
CA ASP A 57 -3.49 -4.83 11.17
C ASP A 57 -2.55 -3.85 10.44
N LEU A 58 -2.74 -2.52 10.58
CA LEU A 58 -1.93 -1.52 9.88
C LEU A 58 -0.42 -1.68 10.15
N ALA A 59 -0.02 -1.93 11.40
CA ALA A 59 1.39 -2.12 11.75
C ALA A 59 2.02 -3.34 11.05
N GLU A 60 1.25 -4.42 10.89
CA GLU A 60 1.69 -5.61 10.16
C GLU A 60 1.83 -5.32 8.67
N ARG A 61 0.82 -4.66 8.07
CA ARG A 61 0.86 -4.23 6.66
C ARG A 61 2.00 -3.27 6.38
N MET A 62 2.30 -2.34 7.29
CA MET A 62 3.44 -1.44 7.18
C MET A 62 4.76 -2.22 7.21
N SER A 63 4.91 -3.15 8.15
CA SER A 63 6.11 -3.97 8.26
C SER A 63 6.33 -4.81 7.01
N GLU A 64 5.27 -5.32 6.41
CA GLU A 64 5.33 -6.11 5.19
C GLU A 64 5.62 -5.26 3.96
N TYR A 65 4.95 -4.11 3.80
CA TYR A 65 5.22 -3.20 2.69
C TYR A 65 6.66 -2.69 2.71
N GLN A 66 7.22 -2.45 3.90
CA GLN A 66 8.64 -2.09 4.07
C GLN A 66 9.61 -3.22 3.66
N ARG A 67 9.20 -4.50 3.69
CA ARG A 67 10.02 -5.61 3.18
C ARG A 67 10.09 -5.64 1.66
N LEU A 68 9.06 -5.14 0.97
CA LEU A 68 9.05 -5.07 -0.50
C LEU A 68 9.98 -3.97 -1.04
N LYS A 69 10.23 -2.93 -0.24
CA LYS A 69 11.05 -1.78 -0.63
C LYS A 69 12.55 -1.96 -0.35
N ARG A 70 12.97 -3.14 0.13
CA ARG A 70 14.33 -3.42 0.62
C ARG A 70 15.12 -4.27 -0.35
#